data_AF-A0A3D3Q6A4-F1
#
_entry.id   AF-A0A3D3Q6A4-F1
#
_cell.length_a   1.000
_cell.length_b   1.000
_cell.length_c   1.000
_cell.angle_alpha   90.00
_cell.angle_beta   90.00
_cell.angle_gamma   90.00
#
_symmetry.space_group_name_H-M   'P 1'
#
loop_
_entity.id
_entity.type
_entity.pdbx_description
1 polymer ?
#
loop_
_entity_poly.entity_id
_entity_poly.type
_entity_poly.pdbx_seq_one_letter_code
_entity_poly.pdbx_strand_id
1 'polypeptide(L)'
;MPRLKASERDRLPDSAFAYIDTRGRRRLPINDAPHVRSAFARFEQVAFEDDATRERARQRLLKAAKKFGIMPVGFITGQLRSERRHGAAGRLVIELGDTWAPGELEQRLRRVLRDPTLAVLHWSEESGSYLDAAGKPVALPGDEERSAVTYLERKGRPMTALVHDPTVLDDPDLAETVLDAVRFVIEKESHQG
;
A
#
# COMPACT_ATOMS: atom_id res chain seq x y z
N MET A 1 -15.11 27.91 11.89
CA MET A 1 -14.94 26.44 12.11
C MET A 1 -15.14 26.11 13.58
N PRO A 2 -15.83 25.01 13.94
CA PRO A 2 -16.00 24.62 15.34
C PRO A 2 -14.63 24.28 15.95
N ARG A 3 -14.35 24.85 17.11
CA ARG A 3 -13.19 24.56 17.95
C ARG A 3 -13.72 24.41 19.37
N LEU A 4 -13.41 23.30 20.02
CA LEU A 4 -13.62 23.17 21.46
C LEU A 4 -12.64 24.09 22.19
N LYS A 5 -13.14 24.82 23.20
CA LYS A 5 -12.29 25.59 24.12
C LYS A 5 -11.47 24.62 24.99
N ALA A 6 -10.36 25.09 25.58
CA ALA A 6 -9.49 24.24 26.40
C ALA A 6 -10.26 23.58 27.57
N SER A 7 -11.07 24.35 28.29
CA SER A 7 -11.88 23.86 29.41
C SER A 7 -12.97 22.83 29.02
N GLU A 8 -13.46 22.88 27.78
CA GLU A 8 -14.41 21.90 27.25
C GLU A 8 -13.72 20.60 26.86
N ARG A 9 -12.47 20.68 26.39
CA ARG A 9 -11.66 19.52 25.99
C ARG A 9 -11.21 18.69 27.17
N ASP A 10 -10.90 19.33 28.30
CA ASP A 10 -10.42 18.65 29.50
C ASP A 10 -11.50 17.79 30.18
N ARG A 11 -12.77 18.11 29.91
CA ARG A 11 -13.94 17.37 30.42
C ARG A 11 -14.33 16.17 29.54
N LEU A 12 -13.75 16.06 28.35
CA LEU A 12 -14.09 14.98 27.41
C LEU A 12 -13.17 13.78 27.63
N PRO A 13 -13.72 12.55 27.55
CA PRO A 13 -12.91 11.34 27.63
C PRO A 13 -11.98 11.23 26.42
N ASP A 14 -10.92 10.44 26.54
CA ASP A 14 -9.99 10.18 25.43
C ASP A 14 -10.67 9.55 24.20
N SER A 15 -11.79 8.85 24.40
CA SER A 15 -12.65 8.34 23.33
C SER A 15 -13.27 9.42 22.45
N ALA A 16 -13.35 10.66 22.93
CA ALA A 16 -13.87 11.82 22.19
C ALA A 16 -12.89 12.39 21.15
N PHE A 17 -11.68 11.83 21.06
CA PHE A 17 -10.62 12.28 20.16
C PHE A 17 -10.16 11.14 19.28
N ALA A 18 -9.87 11.44 18.01
CA ALA A 18 -9.34 10.45 17.08
C ALA A 18 -7.86 10.17 17.36
N TYR A 19 -7.13 11.12 17.96
CA TYR A 19 -5.69 11.00 18.17
C TYR A 19 -5.26 11.74 19.44
N ILE A 20 -4.36 11.14 20.21
CA ILE A 20 -3.72 11.73 21.38
C ILE A 20 -2.23 11.47 21.20
N ASP A 21 -1.44 12.54 21.15
CA ASP A 21 0.00 12.42 20.98
C ASP A 21 0.69 11.96 22.27
N THR A 22 1.95 11.55 22.17
CA THR A 22 2.76 11.10 23.32
C THR A 22 2.91 12.15 24.43
N ARG A 23 2.68 13.42 24.14
CA ARG A 23 2.67 14.53 25.11
C ARG A 23 1.30 14.73 25.76
N GLY A 24 0.35 13.84 25.50
CA GLY A 24 -1.02 13.89 26.02
C GLY A 24 -1.91 14.91 25.30
N ARG A 25 -1.48 15.50 24.18
CA ARG A 25 -2.28 16.50 23.48
C ARG A 25 -3.37 15.81 22.66
N ARG A 26 -4.61 16.02 23.10
CA ARG A 26 -5.80 15.52 22.41
C ARG A 26 -6.03 16.25 21.08
N ARG A 27 -6.17 15.55 19.96
CA ARG A 27 -6.33 16.13 18.62
C ARG A 27 -7.53 15.49 17.91
N LEU A 28 -8.02 16.18 16.88
CA LEU A 28 -9.13 15.71 16.05
C LEU A 28 -10.34 15.28 16.89
N PRO A 29 -11.05 16.22 17.54
CA PRO A 29 -12.26 15.89 18.28
C PRO A 29 -13.30 15.22 17.38
N ILE A 30 -13.98 14.20 17.88
CA ILE A 30 -14.96 13.38 17.17
C ILE A 30 -16.22 13.14 18.01
N ASN A 31 -16.47 14.00 19.00
CA ASN A 31 -17.58 13.89 19.95
C ASN A 31 -18.95 14.21 19.33
N ASP A 32 -18.98 14.96 18.22
CA ASP A 32 -20.20 15.34 17.50
C ASP A 32 -19.96 15.47 15.98
N ALA A 33 -21.05 15.59 15.21
CA ALA A 33 -20.99 15.67 13.76
C ALA A 33 -20.20 16.89 13.22
N PRO A 34 -20.38 18.13 13.72
CA PRO A 34 -19.55 19.28 13.32
C PRO A 34 -18.05 19.05 13.52
N HIS A 35 -17.65 18.45 14.64
CA HIS A 35 -16.25 18.16 14.92
C HIS A 35 -15.69 17.07 14.02
N VAL A 36 -16.46 16.00 13.74
CA VAL A 36 -16.05 14.95 12.80
C VAL A 36 -15.82 15.52 11.39
N ARG A 37 -16.71 16.37 10.87
CA ARG A 37 -16.50 17.03 9.57
C ARG A 37 -15.23 17.88 9.56
N SER A 38 -14.99 18.65 10.63
CA SER A 38 -13.77 19.46 10.75
C SER A 38 -12.52 18.61 10.93
N ALA A 39 -12.60 17.44 11.55
CA ALA A 39 -11.47 16.55 11.76
C ALA A 39 -10.99 15.95 10.45
N PHE A 40 -11.88 15.59 9.51
CA PHE A 40 -11.49 15.15 8.17
C PHE A 40 -10.63 16.18 7.42
N ALA A 41 -11.00 17.46 7.48
CA ALA A 41 -10.23 18.53 6.84
C ALA A 41 -8.85 18.75 7.48
N ARG A 42 -8.70 18.41 8.77
CA ARG A 42 -7.46 18.60 9.52
C ARG A 42 -6.56 17.37 9.54
N PHE A 43 -7.07 16.20 9.21
CA PHE A 43 -6.34 14.94 9.32
C PHE A 43 -5.00 14.99 8.58
N GLU A 44 -4.99 15.50 7.35
CA GLU A 44 -3.78 15.66 6.53
C GLU A 44 -2.81 16.75 7.05
N GLN A 45 -3.24 17.61 7.97
CA GLN A 45 -2.39 18.66 8.57
C GLN A 45 -1.77 18.22 9.90
N VAL A 46 -2.13 17.03 10.40
CA VAL A 46 -1.61 16.51 11.65
C VAL A 46 -0.33 15.73 11.37
N ALA A 47 0.77 16.16 11.99
CA ALA A 47 1.96 15.32 12.11
C ALA A 47 1.67 14.21 13.12
N PHE A 48 1.67 12.96 12.65
CA PHE A 48 1.58 11.75 13.47
C PHE A 48 2.99 11.26 13.79
N GLU A 49 3.17 10.53 14.90
CA GLU A 49 4.47 9.97 15.27
C GLU A 49 4.91 8.84 14.32
N ASP A 50 3.96 8.01 13.91
CA ASP A 50 4.17 6.85 13.04
C ASP A 50 2.89 6.52 12.24
N ASP A 51 3.03 5.66 11.23
CA ASP A 51 1.92 5.27 10.35
C ASP A 51 0.86 4.42 11.07
N ALA A 52 1.26 3.58 12.02
CA ALA A 52 0.31 2.81 12.84
C ALA A 52 -0.61 3.73 13.66
N THR A 53 -0.10 4.86 14.14
CA THR A 53 -0.83 5.87 14.90
C THR A 53 -1.73 6.70 13.99
N ARG A 54 -1.25 7.06 12.80
CA ARG A 54 -2.07 7.66 11.74
C ARG A 54 -3.24 6.76 11.37
N GLU A 55 -3.00 5.47 11.17
CA GLU A 55 -4.01 4.49 10.78
C GLU A 55 -5.06 4.28 11.89
N ARG A 56 -4.63 4.16 13.16
CA ARG A 56 -5.56 4.11 14.31
C ARG A 56 -6.44 5.36 14.39
N ALA A 57 -5.87 6.54 14.16
CA ALA A 57 -6.63 7.79 14.14
C ALA A 57 -7.65 7.82 12.99
N ARG A 58 -7.25 7.33 11.81
CA ARG A 58 -8.13 7.19 10.64
C ARG A 58 -9.33 6.31 10.94
N GLN A 59 -9.10 5.12 11.51
CA GLN A 59 -10.16 4.17 11.86
C GLN A 59 -11.16 4.76 12.87
N ARG A 60 -10.66 5.47 13.89
CA ARG A 60 -11.53 6.16 14.87
C ARG A 60 -12.37 7.24 14.23
N LEU A 61 -11.79 8.01 13.31
CA LEU A 61 -12.48 9.07 12.59
C LEU A 61 -13.57 8.52 11.66
N LEU A 62 -13.29 7.42 10.94
CA LEU A 62 -14.27 6.73 10.10
C LEU A 62 -15.39 6.09 10.92
N LYS A 63 -15.07 5.49 12.08
CA LYS A 63 -16.06 4.96 13.02
C LYS A 63 -16.99 6.05 13.54
N ALA A 64 -16.45 7.22 13.88
CA ALA A 64 -17.25 8.37 14.29
C ALA A 64 -18.13 8.89 13.13
N ALA A 65 -17.59 8.97 11.91
CA ALA A 65 -18.37 9.36 10.74
C ALA A 65 -19.55 8.43 10.48
N LYS A 66 -19.35 7.10 10.59
CA LYS A 66 -20.43 6.11 10.53
C LYS A 66 -21.48 6.36 11.62
N LYS A 67 -21.07 6.61 12.86
CA LYS A 67 -21.98 6.92 13.99
C LYS A 67 -22.85 8.14 13.72
N PHE A 68 -22.33 9.15 13.02
CA PHE A 68 -23.03 10.40 12.73
C PHE A 68 -23.60 10.49 11.30
N GLY A 69 -23.59 9.40 10.52
CA GLY A 69 -24.12 9.38 9.15
C GLY A 69 -23.37 10.28 8.17
N ILE A 70 -22.06 10.48 8.36
CA ILE A 70 -21.22 11.32 7.50
C ILE A 70 -20.49 10.44 6.50
N MET A 71 -20.61 10.77 5.21
CA MET A 71 -19.84 10.15 4.12
C MET A 71 -18.70 11.08 3.67
N PRO A 72 -17.44 10.80 4.04
CA PRO A 72 -16.34 11.74 3.83
C PRO A 72 -15.64 11.50 2.48
N VAL A 73 -16.38 11.62 1.37
CA VAL A 73 -15.89 11.27 0.03
C VAL A 73 -14.57 11.97 -0.30
N GLY A 74 -14.48 13.28 -0.09
CA GLY A 74 -13.25 14.05 -0.36
C GLY A 74 -12.05 13.65 0.51
N PHE A 75 -12.28 13.17 1.73
CA PHE A 75 -11.21 12.63 2.58
C PHE A 75 -10.71 11.29 2.05
N ILE A 76 -11.62 10.38 1.68
CA ILE A 76 -11.26 9.07 1.11
C ILE A 76 -10.47 9.27 -0.19
N THR A 77 -10.95 10.13 -1.10
CA THR A 77 -10.25 10.45 -2.35
C THR A 77 -8.92 11.18 -2.09
N GLY A 78 -8.86 12.07 -1.09
CA GLY A 78 -7.65 12.80 -0.71
C GLY A 78 -6.57 11.89 -0.12
N GLN A 79 -6.97 10.95 0.73
CA GLN A 79 -6.08 9.92 1.30
C GLN A 79 -5.50 9.05 0.20
N LEU A 80 -6.33 8.56 -0.73
CA LEU A 80 -5.85 7.81 -1.91
C LEU A 80 -4.85 8.62 -2.75
N ARG A 81 -4.96 9.96 -2.78
CA ARG A 81 -4.00 10.84 -3.46
C ARG A 81 -2.72 11.08 -2.66
N SER A 82 -2.79 11.09 -1.33
CA SER A 82 -1.63 11.23 -0.44
C SER A 82 -0.80 9.96 -0.40
N GLU A 83 -1.45 8.79 -0.38
CA GLU A 83 -0.82 7.47 -0.54
C GLU A 83 -0.09 7.39 -1.90
N ARG A 84 -0.70 7.90 -2.97
CA ARG A 84 -0.06 8.02 -4.30
C ARG A 84 1.15 8.96 -4.34
N ARG A 85 1.34 9.83 -3.34
CA ARG A 85 2.51 10.72 -3.21
C ARG A 85 3.60 10.13 -2.30
N HIS A 86 3.30 9.08 -1.53
CA HIS A 86 4.23 8.44 -0.59
C HIS A 86 4.51 6.96 -0.87
N GLY A 87 3.97 6.37 -1.96
CA GLY A 87 4.43 5.04 -2.38
C GLY A 87 3.95 4.64 -3.77
N ALA A 88 4.89 4.28 -4.64
CA ALA A 88 4.56 3.55 -5.87
C ALA A 88 3.82 2.23 -5.57
N ALA A 89 4.10 1.67 -4.39
CA ALA A 89 3.39 0.66 -3.62
C ALA A 89 1.84 0.74 -3.63
N GLY A 90 1.25 1.81 -3.08
CA GLY A 90 -0.21 1.95 -3.00
C GLY A 90 -0.88 2.17 -4.36
N ARG A 91 -0.15 2.71 -5.33
CA ARG A 91 -0.60 2.79 -6.73
C ARG A 91 -0.58 1.43 -7.41
N LEU A 92 0.45 0.62 -7.15
CA LEU A 92 0.54 -0.76 -7.61
C LEU A 92 -0.65 -1.55 -7.10
N VAL A 93 -0.91 -1.67 -5.80
CA VAL A 93 -2.05 -2.47 -5.28
C VAL A 93 -3.41 -2.09 -5.90
N ILE A 94 -3.64 -0.80 -6.19
CA ILE A 94 -4.89 -0.31 -6.81
C ILE A 94 -4.93 -0.64 -8.31
N GLU A 95 -3.86 -0.36 -9.06
CA GLU A 95 -3.75 -0.76 -10.48
C GLU A 95 -3.63 -2.29 -10.62
N LEU A 96 -3.26 -2.96 -9.52
CA LEU A 96 -3.02 -4.39 -9.40
C LEU A 96 -4.27 -5.20 -8.88
N GLY A 97 -5.40 -4.53 -8.57
CA GLY A 97 -6.55 -5.15 -7.87
C GLY A 97 -7.79 -5.55 -8.70
N ASP A 98 -7.86 -5.23 -9.99
CA ASP A 98 -9.01 -5.57 -10.84
C ASP A 98 -9.04 -7.08 -11.28
N THR A 99 -10.06 -7.52 -12.00
CA THR A 99 -10.13 -8.87 -12.61
C THR A 99 -9.37 -8.90 -13.93
N TRP A 100 -8.41 -9.82 -14.09
CA TRP A 100 -7.35 -9.68 -15.12
C TRP A 100 -7.28 -10.82 -16.11
N ALA A 101 -6.71 -10.51 -17.27
CA ALA A 101 -6.22 -11.51 -18.20
C ALA A 101 -4.87 -12.07 -17.72
N PRO A 102 -4.68 -13.40 -17.74
CA PRO A 102 -3.38 -14.03 -17.53
C PRO A 102 -2.32 -13.42 -18.47
N GLY A 103 -1.14 -13.12 -17.95
CA GLY A 103 0.00 -12.59 -18.73
C GLY A 103 0.10 -11.06 -18.84
N GLU A 104 -0.77 -10.27 -18.19
CA GLU A 104 -0.67 -8.80 -18.18
C GLU A 104 0.27 -8.22 -17.08
N LEU A 105 0.70 -9.04 -16.13
CA LEU A 105 1.45 -8.60 -14.95
C LEU A 105 2.77 -7.91 -15.30
N GLU A 106 3.59 -8.53 -16.18
CA GLU A 106 4.88 -7.97 -16.60
C GLU A 106 4.73 -6.58 -17.23
N GLN A 107 3.84 -6.44 -18.21
CA GLN A 107 3.65 -5.17 -18.92
C GLN A 107 3.19 -4.03 -17.99
N ARG A 108 2.39 -4.36 -16.97
CA ARG A 108 1.96 -3.37 -15.98
C ARG A 108 3.08 -2.99 -15.05
N LEU A 109 3.83 -3.97 -14.52
CA LEU A 109 5.00 -3.68 -13.68
C LEU A 109 5.99 -2.78 -14.42
N ARG A 110 6.29 -3.07 -15.70
CA ARG A 110 7.11 -2.18 -16.56
C ARG A 110 6.61 -0.73 -16.57
N ARG A 111 5.29 -0.55 -16.72
CA ARG A 111 4.68 0.78 -16.79
C ARG A 111 4.71 1.51 -15.45
N VAL A 112 4.39 0.82 -14.36
CA VAL A 112 4.26 1.44 -13.03
C VAL A 112 5.62 1.75 -12.43
N LEU A 113 6.54 0.80 -12.54
CA LEU A 113 7.91 0.90 -12.07
C LEU A 113 8.81 1.68 -13.04
N ARG A 114 8.30 2.00 -14.24
CA ARG A 114 9.02 2.73 -15.30
C ARG A 114 10.30 2.05 -15.75
N ASP A 115 10.33 0.73 -15.66
CA ASP A 115 11.43 -0.11 -16.12
C ASP A 115 10.99 -0.89 -17.36
N PRO A 116 11.44 -0.53 -18.57
CA PRO A 116 11.09 -1.27 -19.78
C PRO A 116 11.80 -2.64 -19.86
N THR A 117 12.84 -2.87 -19.07
CA THR A 117 13.63 -4.12 -19.06
C THR A 117 13.07 -5.16 -18.10
N LEU A 118 12.17 -4.76 -17.19
CA LEU A 118 11.62 -5.65 -16.17
C LEU A 118 11.00 -6.90 -16.80
N ALA A 119 11.31 -8.08 -16.26
CA ALA A 119 10.76 -9.36 -16.68
C ALA A 119 10.22 -10.13 -15.46
N VAL A 120 9.09 -10.82 -15.66
CA VAL A 120 8.49 -11.70 -14.66
C VAL A 120 8.71 -13.14 -15.11
N LEU A 121 9.50 -13.89 -14.34
CA LEU A 121 9.86 -15.26 -14.68
C LEU A 121 9.21 -16.25 -13.70
N HIS A 122 8.65 -17.33 -14.22
CA HIS A 122 7.97 -18.35 -13.42
C HIS A 122 8.84 -19.60 -13.26
N TRP A 123 8.91 -20.15 -12.05
CA TRP A 123 9.63 -21.41 -11.83
C TRP A 123 8.85 -22.58 -12.41
N SER A 124 9.51 -23.43 -13.21
CA SER A 124 8.97 -24.70 -13.69
C SER A 124 9.69 -25.86 -12.99
N GLU A 125 8.96 -26.57 -12.14
CA GLU A 125 9.47 -27.78 -11.45
C GLU A 125 9.82 -28.90 -12.45
N GLU A 126 9.11 -28.97 -13.59
CA GLU A 126 9.35 -29.98 -14.62
C GLU A 126 10.70 -29.78 -15.33
N SER A 127 11.05 -28.52 -15.60
CA SER A 127 12.30 -28.18 -16.29
C SER A 127 13.46 -27.81 -15.35
N GLY A 128 13.18 -27.59 -14.06
CA GLY A 128 14.15 -27.06 -13.10
C GLY A 128 14.71 -25.70 -13.53
N SER A 129 13.89 -24.88 -14.19
CA SER A 129 14.33 -23.61 -14.77
C SER A 129 13.26 -22.53 -14.67
N TYR A 130 13.69 -21.27 -14.78
CA TYR A 130 12.79 -20.12 -14.90
C TYR A 130 12.32 -19.98 -16.34
N LEU A 131 11.02 -19.77 -16.51
CA LEU A 131 10.36 -19.56 -17.81
C LEU A 131 9.87 -18.12 -17.93
N ASP A 132 9.96 -17.54 -19.11
CA ASP A 132 9.33 -16.25 -19.42
C ASP A 132 7.81 -16.37 -19.65
N ALA A 133 7.15 -15.25 -19.94
CA ALA A 133 5.72 -15.20 -20.25
C ALA A 133 5.31 -16.03 -21.50
N ALA A 134 6.26 -16.39 -22.37
CA ALA A 134 6.03 -17.28 -23.51
C ALA A 134 6.30 -18.75 -23.18
N GLY A 135 6.65 -19.07 -21.92
CA GLY A 135 7.00 -20.42 -21.47
C GLY A 135 8.41 -20.85 -21.89
N LYS A 136 9.24 -19.92 -22.37
CA LYS A 136 10.60 -20.24 -22.81
C LYS A 136 11.56 -20.19 -21.62
N PRO A 137 12.47 -21.18 -21.47
CA PRO A 137 13.51 -21.13 -20.45
C PRO A 137 14.42 -19.91 -20.59
N VAL A 138 14.67 -19.24 -19.47
CA VAL A 138 15.55 -18.08 -19.34
C VAL A 138 16.55 -18.33 -18.22
N ALA A 139 17.83 -18.11 -18.51
CA ALA A 139 18.86 -18.07 -17.49
C ALA A 139 18.79 -16.75 -16.73
N LEU A 140 18.88 -16.81 -15.41
CA LEU A 140 18.93 -15.60 -14.60
C LEU A 140 20.25 -14.84 -14.82
N PRO A 141 20.22 -13.49 -14.75
CA PRO A 141 21.42 -12.68 -14.74
C PRO A 141 22.45 -13.17 -13.72
N GLY A 142 23.71 -13.25 -14.11
CA GLY A 142 24.82 -13.47 -13.18
C GLY A 142 25.19 -12.18 -12.45
N ASP A 143 25.98 -12.30 -11.37
CA ASP A 143 26.37 -11.17 -10.51
C ASP A 143 27.13 -10.02 -11.23
N GLU A 144 27.68 -10.28 -12.42
CA GLU A 144 28.37 -9.26 -13.24
C GLU A 144 27.44 -8.46 -14.16
N GLU A 145 26.16 -8.86 -14.29
CA GLU A 145 25.19 -8.16 -15.11
C GLU A 145 24.57 -6.97 -14.36
N ARG A 146 24.20 -5.91 -15.11
CA ARG A 146 23.60 -4.69 -14.55
C ARG A 146 22.16 -4.86 -14.07
N SER A 147 21.60 -6.06 -14.13
CA SER A 147 20.22 -6.35 -13.77
C SER A 147 20.17 -7.01 -12.41
N ALA A 148 19.27 -6.56 -11.54
CA ALA A 148 18.99 -7.19 -10.26
C ALA A 148 17.96 -8.31 -10.43
N VAL A 149 18.04 -9.33 -9.58
CA VAL A 149 17.07 -10.42 -9.50
C VAL A 149 16.45 -10.44 -8.12
N THR A 150 15.14 -10.23 -8.04
CA THR A 150 14.37 -10.34 -6.80
C THR A 150 13.50 -11.58 -6.83
N TYR A 151 13.68 -12.45 -5.83
CA TYR A 151 13.01 -13.75 -5.76
C TYR A 151 11.72 -13.69 -4.94
N LEU A 152 10.68 -14.35 -5.44
CA LEU A 152 9.46 -14.66 -4.72
C LEU A 152 9.38 -16.16 -4.45
N GLU A 153 9.38 -16.50 -3.17
CA GLU A 153 9.32 -17.86 -2.68
C GLU A 153 8.01 -18.15 -1.92
N ARG A 154 7.60 -19.42 -1.97
CA ARG A 154 6.48 -19.95 -1.18
C ARG A 154 6.96 -21.16 -0.38
N LYS A 155 6.94 -21.04 0.96
CA LYS A 155 7.40 -22.10 1.88
C LYS A 155 8.81 -22.62 1.53
N GLY A 156 9.72 -21.71 1.16
CA GLY A 156 11.10 -22.04 0.76
C GLY A 156 11.24 -22.70 -0.61
N ARG A 157 10.19 -22.68 -1.44
CA ARG A 157 10.27 -23.11 -2.85
C ARG A 157 10.26 -21.90 -3.77
N PRO A 158 11.13 -21.86 -4.81
CA PRO A 158 11.10 -20.82 -5.81
C PRO A 158 9.76 -20.83 -6.54
N MET A 159 9.19 -19.65 -6.75
CA MET A 159 7.90 -19.51 -7.42
C MET A 159 8.01 -18.53 -8.59
N THR A 160 8.61 -17.36 -8.35
CA THR A 160 8.78 -16.32 -9.38
C THR A 160 10.08 -15.56 -9.14
N ALA A 161 10.70 -15.08 -10.20
CA ALA A 161 11.81 -14.14 -10.15
C ALA A 161 11.47 -12.88 -10.95
N LEU A 162 11.73 -11.72 -10.37
CA LEU A 162 11.66 -10.44 -11.05
C LEU A 162 13.07 -10.05 -11.46
N VAL A 163 13.32 -9.92 -12.77
CA VAL A 163 14.55 -9.30 -13.28
C VAL A 163 14.24 -7.84 -13.56
N HIS A 164 15.04 -6.92 -13.05
CA HIS A 164 14.77 -5.48 -13.17
C HIS A 164 16.04 -4.63 -13.07
N ASP A 165 15.95 -3.34 -13.44
CA ASP A 165 17.00 -2.36 -13.13
C ASP A 165 17.15 -2.23 -11.60
N PRO A 166 18.38 -2.32 -11.05
CA PRO A 166 18.62 -2.29 -9.60
C PRO A 166 18.04 -1.05 -8.90
N THR A 167 17.95 0.08 -9.59
CA THR A 167 17.46 1.35 -9.02
C THR A 167 15.95 1.36 -8.78
N VAL A 168 15.21 0.43 -9.39
CA VAL A 168 13.74 0.41 -9.37
C VAL A 168 13.18 -0.04 -8.02
N LEU A 169 13.86 -0.96 -7.35
CA LEU A 169 13.48 -1.53 -6.05
C LEU A 169 14.54 -1.25 -4.97
N ASP A 170 15.32 -0.18 -5.12
CA ASP A 170 16.34 0.24 -4.15
C ASP A 170 15.71 0.77 -2.84
N ASP A 171 14.48 1.27 -2.93
CA ASP A 171 13.66 1.62 -1.77
C ASP A 171 13.03 0.34 -1.16
N PRO A 172 13.42 -0.06 0.07
CA PRO A 172 12.95 -1.31 0.69
C PRO A 172 11.45 -1.33 0.95
N ASP A 173 10.82 -0.19 1.28
CA ASP A 173 9.38 -0.13 1.55
C ASP A 173 8.56 -0.30 0.25
N LEU A 174 9.10 0.25 -0.85
CA LEU A 174 8.54 0.03 -2.18
C LEU A 174 8.71 -1.42 -2.62
N ALA A 175 9.91 -1.99 -2.43
CA ALA A 175 10.22 -3.36 -2.80
C ALA A 175 9.29 -4.35 -2.11
N GLU A 176 9.12 -4.23 -0.79
CA GLU A 176 8.20 -5.09 -0.01
C GLU A 176 6.78 -5.02 -0.57
N THR A 177 6.26 -3.81 -0.85
CA THR A 177 4.90 -3.67 -1.37
C THR A 177 4.73 -4.24 -2.78
N VAL A 178 5.72 -4.04 -3.66
CA VAL A 178 5.72 -4.62 -5.01
C VAL A 178 5.66 -6.14 -4.91
N LEU A 179 6.50 -6.73 -4.06
CA LEU A 179 6.58 -8.17 -3.88
C LEU A 179 5.30 -8.76 -3.31
N ASP A 180 4.68 -8.11 -2.33
CA ASP A 180 3.40 -8.55 -1.77
C ASP A 180 2.27 -8.51 -2.79
N ALA A 181 2.20 -7.45 -3.61
CA ALA A 181 1.21 -7.36 -4.66
C ALA A 181 1.42 -8.42 -5.75
N VAL A 182 2.67 -8.64 -6.17
CA VAL A 182 3.04 -9.68 -7.15
C VAL A 182 2.71 -11.06 -6.60
N ARG A 183 3.05 -11.35 -5.34
CA ARG A 183 2.71 -12.60 -4.64
C ARG A 183 1.21 -12.86 -4.67
N PHE A 184 0.41 -11.85 -4.29
CA PHE A 184 -1.05 -11.96 -4.28
C PHE A 184 -1.62 -12.32 -5.65
N VAL A 185 -1.13 -11.70 -6.73
CA VAL A 185 -1.58 -11.98 -8.10
C VAL A 185 -1.25 -13.41 -8.50
N ILE A 186 -0.02 -13.87 -8.29
CA ILE A 186 0.43 -15.22 -8.68
C ILE A 186 -0.30 -16.31 -7.87
N GLU A 187 -0.55 -16.06 -6.59
CA GLU A 187 -1.33 -16.97 -5.75
C GLU A 187 -2.78 -17.10 -6.24
N LYS A 188 -3.36 -16.03 -6.80
CA LYS A 188 -4.71 -16.08 -7.38
C LYS A 188 -4.76 -16.90 -8.68
N GLU A 189 -3.76 -16.79 -9.56
CA GLU A 189 -3.69 -17.55 -10.81
C GLU A 189 -3.51 -19.05 -10.58
N SER A 190 -2.72 -19.44 -9.59
CA SER A 190 -2.46 -20.85 -9.25
C SER A 190 -3.64 -21.59 -8.60
N HIS A 191 -4.72 -20.90 -8.20
CA HIS A 191 -5.96 -21.50 -7.68
C HIS A 191 -7.08 -21.60 -8.73
N GLN A 192 -6.88 -21.12 -9.96
CA GLN A 192 -7.84 -21.20 -11.07
C GLN A 192 -7.45 -22.21 -12.16
N GLY A 193 -6.32 -22.91 -12.00
CA GLY A 193 -5.88 -24.02 -12.85
C GLY A 193 -6.23 -25.39 -12.31
#